data_AF-A0A2E9U672-F1
#
_entry.id   AF-A0A2E9U672-F1
#
_cell.length_a   1.000
_cell.length_b   1.000
_cell.length_c   1.000
_cell.angle_alpha   90.00
_cell.angle_beta   90.00
_cell.angle_gamma   90.00
#
_symmetry.space_group_name_H-M   'P 1'
#
loop_
_entity.id
_entity.type
_entity.pdbx_description
1 polymer ?
#
loop_
_entity_poly.entity_id
_entity_poly.type
_entity_poly.pdbx_seq_one_letter_code
_entity_poly.pdbx_strand_id
1 'polypeptide(L)'
;MKLAVCGLLLGALVVNGQSYRSVALEETAETSANASLGDLDGDGDLDIVLAKGRHWPLVDFILLNDGAGGFEQRHEVGGSADRTYTAALADLDGDADLDLVVGNDRPDDKRVYFNDGKGHFRLVGTFGDSEWPTRNVTVADLNGDERPEIIVANRGGPDNLSANYVCFNDSTGVFPICDVLSGESATTIAAGDLTGDGFVDLFVPHRDGGQSYLFVNDGKGGFDEQHSVGPSRTATRAVALGDLDSDGLLDIIVGDGVEGGVRLYINRGDASFEESRMIGARGDRVFALAVADVDGDGDGDVVVGNSKAPGAILSNDGSGHRFTLTRFSDAEGAVYGLAIGDVNGDGVADIVAGRSDAPNTLYLGCC
;
A
#
# COMPACT_ATOMS: atom_id res chain seq x y z
N MET A 1 -17.93 -30.83 5.33
CA MET A 1 -18.39 -30.46 3.97
C MET A 1 -19.81 -29.89 4.04
N LYS A 2 -19.93 -28.61 4.37
CA LYS A 2 -21.03 -27.80 3.86
C LYS A 2 -20.44 -27.09 2.66
N LEU A 3 -20.83 -27.47 1.44
CA LEU A 3 -20.63 -26.58 0.31
C LEU A 3 -21.50 -25.35 0.58
N ALA A 4 -20.90 -24.21 0.90
CA ALA A 4 -21.56 -22.95 0.70
C ALA A 4 -21.64 -22.79 -0.81
N VAL A 5 -22.81 -23.08 -1.38
CA VAL A 5 -23.04 -22.80 -2.80
C VAL A 5 -23.16 -21.29 -2.92
N CYS A 6 -22.10 -20.64 -3.40
CA CYS A 6 -22.19 -19.27 -3.87
C CYS A 6 -23.12 -19.31 -5.11
N GLY A 7 -24.41 -19.07 -4.90
CA GLY A 7 -25.34 -18.94 -6.01
C GLY A 7 -24.89 -17.75 -6.84
N LEU A 8 -24.67 -17.93 -8.15
CA LEU A 8 -24.40 -16.83 -9.07
C LEU A 8 -25.48 -15.76 -8.88
N LEU A 9 -25.18 -14.75 -8.08
CA LEU A 9 -25.94 -13.52 -8.00
C LEU A 9 -25.70 -12.81 -9.32
N LEU A 10 -26.77 -12.44 -10.03
CA LEU A 10 -26.66 -11.50 -11.13
C LEU A 10 -25.99 -10.22 -10.58
N GLY A 11 -24.73 -9.99 -10.94
CA GLY A 11 -23.91 -8.88 -10.44
C GLY A 11 -22.60 -9.27 -9.76
N ALA A 12 -22.29 -10.55 -9.58
CA ALA A 12 -20.97 -10.98 -9.08
C ALA A 12 -19.87 -10.68 -10.11
N LEU A 13 -18.77 -10.07 -9.65
CA LEU A 13 -17.54 -9.96 -10.43
C LEU A 13 -16.95 -11.35 -10.63
N VAL A 14 -16.39 -11.63 -11.81
CA VAL A 14 -15.63 -12.85 -12.06
C VAL A 14 -14.27 -12.51 -12.65
N VAL A 15 -13.20 -13.00 -12.03
CA VAL A 15 -11.78 -12.83 -12.44
C VAL A 15 -11.22 -14.23 -12.68
N ASN A 16 -10.94 -14.57 -13.94
CA ASN A 16 -10.43 -15.90 -14.34
C ASN A 16 -11.18 -17.14 -13.77
N GLY A 17 -12.45 -16.97 -13.37
CA GLY A 17 -13.26 -18.03 -12.79
C GLY A 17 -13.51 -17.87 -11.29
N GLN A 18 -12.71 -17.07 -10.58
CA GLN A 18 -12.98 -16.66 -9.21
C GLN A 18 -14.09 -15.62 -9.15
N SER A 19 -15.06 -15.81 -8.26
CA SER A 19 -16.18 -14.88 -8.10
C SER A 19 -16.00 -14.01 -6.87
N TYR A 20 -16.43 -12.75 -6.95
CA TYR A 20 -16.36 -11.81 -5.84
C TYR A 20 -17.71 -11.18 -5.54
N ARG A 21 -18.00 -11.01 -4.25
CA ARG A 21 -19.12 -10.20 -3.74
C ARG A 21 -18.59 -8.92 -3.12
N SER A 22 -19.25 -7.79 -3.37
CA SER A 22 -18.91 -6.53 -2.71
C SER A 22 -19.65 -6.37 -1.39
N VAL A 23 -18.93 -5.92 -0.37
CA VAL A 23 -19.41 -5.59 0.96
C VAL A 23 -18.99 -4.15 1.25
N ALA A 24 -19.96 -3.27 1.52
CA ALA A 24 -19.66 -1.91 1.96
C ALA A 24 -19.17 -1.96 3.41
N LEU A 25 -18.03 -1.32 3.69
CA LEU A 25 -17.44 -1.24 5.03
C LEU A 25 -17.98 -0.04 5.83
N GLU A 26 -18.71 0.85 5.17
CA GLU A 26 -19.35 2.02 5.77
C GLU A 26 -20.66 2.36 5.05
N GLU A 27 -21.60 2.99 5.75
CA GLU A 27 -22.91 3.37 5.17
C GLU A 27 -22.84 4.69 4.40
N THR A 28 -21.87 5.54 4.72
CA THR A 28 -21.73 6.89 4.18
C THR A 28 -20.42 7.05 3.42
N ALA A 29 -20.46 7.71 2.27
CA ALA A 29 -19.25 8.05 1.54
C ALA A 29 -18.45 9.13 2.29
N GLU A 30 -17.21 8.79 2.65
CA GLU A 30 -16.23 9.72 3.20
C GLU A 30 -14.94 9.69 2.36
N THR A 31 -13.91 10.40 2.81
CA THR A 31 -12.61 10.44 2.13
C THR A 31 -11.62 9.52 2.81
N SER A 32 -11.46 8.29 2.31
CA SER A 32 -10.38 7.40 2.73
C SER A 32 -9.21 7.48 1.75
N ALA A 33 -7.99 7.49 2.29
CA ALA A 33 -6.76 7.57 1.53
C ALA A 33 -6.00 6.24 1.50
N ASN A 34 -6.23 5.36 2.48
CA ASN A 34 -5.61 4.04 2.51
C ASN A 34 -6.49 3.03 3.28
N ALA A 35 -6.17 1.74 3.11
CA ALA A 35 -6.67 0.65 3.93
C ALA A 35 -5.53 -0.35 4.11
N SER A 36 -5.40 -0.91 5.31
CA SER A 36 -4.38 -1.90 5.67
C SER A 36 -5.03 -3.12 6.31
N LEU A 37 -4.40 -4.29 6.16
CA LEU A 37 -4.83 -5.56 6.76
C LEU A 37 -3.76 -6.09 7.72
N GLY A 38 -4.20 -6.70 8.81
CA GLY A 38 -3.36 -7.41 9.77
C GLY A 38 -4.21 -8.00 10.90
N ASP A 39 -3.71 -9.02 11.59
CA ASP A 39 -4.32 -9.53 12.83
C ASP A 39 -4.01 -8.54 13.96
N LEU A 40 -5.01 -7.77 14.41
CA LEU A 40 -4.81 -6.68 15.36
C LEU A 40 -5.24 -7.07 16.77
N ASP A 41 -6.01 -8.13 16.96
CA ASP A 41 -6.48 -8.59 18.27
C ASP A 41 -6.03 -10.01 18.66
N GLY A 42 -5.15 -10.61 17.85
CA GLY A 42 -4.45 -11.86 18.11
C GLY A 42 -5.34 -13.09 17.98
N ASP A 43 -6.47 -12.98 17.29
CA ASP A 43 -7.40 -14.09 17.08
C ASP A 43 -7.09 -14.92 15.82
N GLY A 44 -6.18 -14.44 14.98
CA GLY A 44 -5.69 -15.08 13.77
C GLY A 44 -6.42 -14.68 12.49
N ASP A 45 -7.45 -13.85 12.57
CA ASP A 45 -8.19 -13.33 11.42
C ASP A 45 -7.67 -11.94 11.02
N LEU A 46 -7.71 -11.61 9.72
CA LEU A 46 -7.26 -10.30 9.26
C LEU A 46 -8.30 -9.21 9.54
N ASP A 47 -7.90 -8.17 10.28
CA ASP A 47 -8.67 -6.96 10.55
C ASP A 47 -8.30 -5.83 9.59
N ILE A 48 -9.12 -4.77 9.55
CA ILE A 48 -8.91 -3.62 8.66
C ILE A 48 -8.60 -2.35 9.46
N VAL A 49 -7.56 -1.62 9.05
CA VAL A 49 -7.38 -0.20 9.39
C VAL A 49 -7.77 0.67 8.21
N LEU A 50 -8.64 1.66 8.43
CA LEU A 50 -9.04 2.66 7.45
C LEU A 50 -8.37 4.00 7.76
N ALA A 51 -7.47 4.42 6.89
CA ALA A 51 -6.87 5.75 6.91
C ALA A 51 -7.79 6.76 6.22
N LYS A 52 -8.33 7.71 6.98
CA LYS A 52 -9.38 8.63 6.58
C LYS A 52 -8.93 10.08 6.65
N GLY A 53 -9.72 10.91 5.99
CA GLY A 53 -9.57 12.35 5.98
C GLY A 53 -8.96 12.87 4.70
N ARG A 54 -7.82 12.32 4.26
CA ARG A 54 -7.10 12.88 3.11
C ARG A 54 -6.94 14.40 3.33
N HIS A 55 -7.32 15.28 2.40
CA HIS A 55 -7.17 16.72 2.61
C HIS A 55 -8.01 17.30 3.78
N TRP A 56 -9.07 16.62 4.23
CA TRP A 56 -10.01 17.10 5.25
C TRP A 56 -9.90 16.26 6.52
N PRO A 57 -9.77 16.84 7.71
CA PRO A 57 -9.60 16.04 8.92
C PRO A 57 -10.77 15.08 9.17
N LEU A 58 -10.50 13.78 9.31
CA LEU A 58 -11.45 12.73 9.73
C LEU A 58 -10.75 11.78 10.71
N VAL A 59 -11.54 11.01 11.45
CA VAL A 59 -11.03 10.00 12.39
C VAL A 59 -10.74 8.71 11.65
N ASP A 60 -9.58 8.11 11.88
CA ASP A 60 -9.21 6.78 11.39
C ASP A 60 -9.95 5.68 12.18
N PHE A 61 -10.24 4.56 11.53
CA PHE A 61 -10.98 3.45 12.17
C PHE A 61 -10.26 2.12 12.05
N ILE A 62 -10.40 1.29 13.08
CA ILE A 62 -10.13 -0.14 13.08
C ILE A 62 -11.46 -0.87 12.98
N LEU A 63 -11.51 -1.89 12.14
CA LEU A 63 -12.65 -2.77 11.96
C LEU A 63 -12.16 -4.19 12.27
N LEU A 64 -12.63 -4.75 13.39
CA LEU A 64 -12.28 -6.11 13.78
C LEU A 64 -13.16 -7.11 13.04
N ASN A 65 -12.54 -8.15 12.52
CA ASN A 65 -13.16 -9.21 11.76
C ASN A 65 -13.81 -10.25 12.69
N ASP A 66 -14.82 -10.97 12.19
CA ASP A 66 -15.47 -12.08 12.89
C ASP A 66 -15.03 -13.46 12.38
N GLY A 67 -13.97 -13.48 11.56
CA GLY A 67 -13.43 -14.65 10.86
C GLY A 67 -14.20 -15.08 9.61
N ALA A 68 -15.29 -14.38 9.26
CA ALA A 68 -16.09 -14.65 8.06
C ALA A 68 -16.17 -13.43 7.12
N GLY A 69 -15.32 -12.43 7.33
CA GLY A 69 -15.34 -11.15 6.63
C GLY A 69 -16.45 -10.21 7.12
N GLY A 70 -16.94 -10.39 8.34
CA GLY A 70 -17.90 -9.51 9.01
C GLY A 70 -17.19 -8.52 9.94
N PHE A 71 -17.55 -7.23 9.84
CA PHE A 71 -16.86 -6.13 10.53
C PHE A 71 -17.81 -5.31 11.40
N GLU A 72 -18.57 -5.96 12.30
CA GLU A 72 -19.52 -5.27 13.18
C GLU A 72 -18.85 -4.45 14.28
N GLN A 73 -17.66 -4.85 14.71
CA GLN A 73 -16.87 -4.16 15.72
C GLN A 73 -15.98 -3.11 15.05
N ARG A 74 -16.15 -1.84 15.46
CA ARG A 74 -15.38 -0.72 14.94
C ARG A 74 -14.91 0.20 16.05
N HIS A 75 -13.66 0.64 15.96
CA HIS A 75 -12.98 1.46 16.96
C HIS A 75 -12.30 2.66 16.30
N GLU A 76 -12.35 3.81 16.96
CA GLU A 76 -11.59 4.99 16.52
C GLU A 76 -10.11 4.83 16.90
N VAL A 77 -9.21 5.19 16.00
CA VAL A 77 -7.78 5.28 16.31
C VAL A 77 -7.49 6.62 16.96
N GLY A 78 -7.16 6.63 18.25
CA GLY A 78 -6.66 7.83 18.95
C GLY A 78 -7.63 9.02 19.04
N GLY A 79 -8.88 8.90 18.55
CA GLY A 79 -9.97 9.89 18.64
C GLY A 79 -9.69 11.26 17.98
N SER A 80 -8.59 11.40 17.25
CA SER A 80 -8.21 12.64 16.59
C SER A 80 -8.67 12.63 15.14
N ALA A 81 -9.25 13.74 14.69
CA ALA A 81 -9.53 13.93 13.28
C ALA A 81 -8.30 14.57 12.63
N ASP A 82 -7.62 13.84 11.75
CA ASP A 82 -6.39 14.26 11.05
C ASP A 82 -6.54 14.08 9.53
N ARG A 83 -5.61 14.66 8.77
CA ARG A 83 -5.50 14.53 7.31
C ARG A 83 -4.73 13.27 6.94
N THR A 84 -5.22 12.11 7.35
CA THR A 84 -4.50 10.86 7.17
C THR A 84 -4.43 10.44 5.72
N TYR A 85 -3.21 10.09 5.29
CA TYR A 85 -2.94 9.53 3.97
C TYR A 85 -2.55 8.05 3.99
N THR A 86 -2.10 7.54 5.13
CA THR A 86 -1.53 6.20 5.27
C THR A 86 -1.59 5.75 6.73
N ALA A 87 -1.72 4.45 6.92
CA ALA A 87 -1.80 3.76 8.21
C ALA A 87 -1.03 2.45 8.06
N ALA A 88 0.29 2.46 8.24
CA ALA A 88 1.13 1.28 8.06
C ALA A 88 1.18 0.45 9.35
N LEU A 89 1.14 -0.87 9.21
CA LEU A 89 1.20 -1.82 10.32
C LEU A 89 2.57 -2.50 10.37
N ALA A 90 3.17 -2.58 11.56
CA ALA A 90 4.40 -3.32 11.83
C ALA A 90 4.59 -3.48 13.34
N ASP A 91 5.32 -4.50 13.78
CA ASP A 91 5.81 -4.58 15.17
C ASP A 91 6.98 -3.58 15.34
N LEU A 92 6.77 -2.51 16.11
CA LEU A 92 7.76 -1.41 16.22
C LEU A 92 8.63 -1.51 17.47
N ASP A 93 8.16 -2.19 18.51
CA ASP A 93 8.86 -2.31 19.80
C ASP A 93 9.33 -3.75 20.13
N GLY A 94 8.90 -4.73 19.34
CA GLY A 94 9.30 -6.13 19.41
C GLY A 94 8.49 -6.96 20.39
N ASP A 95 7.25 -6.56 20.69
CA ASP A 95 6.33 -7.34 21.51
C ASP A 95 5.48 -8.36 20.72
N ALA A 96 5.66 -8.40 19.40
CA ALA A 96 4.98 -9.24 18.42
C ALA A 96 3.52 -8.85 18.11
N ASP A 97 3.03 -7.73 18.64
CA ASP A 97 1.75 -7.16 18.25
C ASP A 97 1.95 -6.14 17.11
N LEU A 98 1.01 -6.08 16.15
CA LEU A 98 1.10 -5.08 15.08
C LEU A 98 0.75 -3.69 15.63
N ASP A 99 1.73 -2.78 15.61
CA ASP A 99 1.57 -1.36 15.89
C ASP A 99 1.21 -0.57 14.64
N LEU A 100 0.86 0.71 14.83
CA LEU A 100 0.35 1.56 13.77
C LEU A 100 1.18 2.85 13.59
N VAL A 101 1.69 3.05 12.38
CA VAL A 101 2.35 4.28 11.93
C VAL A 101 1.40 5.08 11.02
N VAL A 102 1.01 6.26 11.48
CA VAL A 102 0.08 7.14 10.78
C VAL A 102 0.83 8.30 10.12
N GLY A 103 0.76 8.37 8.79
CA GLY A 103 1.33 9.45 8.00
C GLY A 103 0.27 10.47 7.61
N ASN A 104 0.35 11.63 8.24
CA ASN A 104 -0.60 12.73 8.05
C ASN A 104 -0.06 13.82 7.13
N ASP A 105 -0.94 14.41 6.30
CA ASP A 105 -0.60 15.65 5.61
C ASP A 105 -0.49 16.79 6.62
N ARG A 106 0.30 17.80 6.26
CA ARG A 106 0.40 19.02 7.05
C ARG A 106 -0.97 19.68 7.26
N PRO A 107 -1.17 20.40 8.38
CA PRO A 107 -0.24 20.64 9.48
C PRO A 107 -0.30 19.57 10.60
N ASP A 108 -0.82 18.37 10.34
CA ASP A 108 -1.10 17.41 11.40
C ASP A 108 0.15 16.58 11.75
N ASP A 109 0.25 16.21 13.02
CA ASP A 109 1.34 15.39 13.55
C ASP A 109 1.38 14.03 12.87
N LYS A 110 2.58 13.47 12.66
CA LYS A 110 2.76 12.10 12.19
C LYS A 110 2.91 11.23 13.42
N ARG A 111 2.11 10.18 13.54
CA ARG A 111 1.82 9.54 14.82
C ARG A 111 2.22 8.08 14.84
N VAL A 112 2.61 7.61 16.02
CA VAL A 112 2.89 6.20 16.30
C VAL A 112 1.98 5.75 17.44
N TYR A 113 1.28 4.65 17.23
CA TYR A 113 0.41 4.03 18.22
C TYR A 113 0.88 2.61 18.49
N PHE A 114 0.98 2.23 19.76
CA PHE A 114 1.18 0.84 20.13
C PHE A 114 -0.14 0.13 20.33
N ASN A 115 -0.19 -1.11 19.87
CA ASN A 115 -1.28 -2.04 20.13
C ASN A 115 -1.03 -2.78 21.46
N ASP A 116 -2.07 -3.35 22.06
CA ASP A 116 -1.96 -4.19 23.26
C ASP A 116 -2.25 -5.67 22.97
N GLY A 117 -2.19 -6.04 21.69
CA GLY A 117 -2.54 -7.34 21.15
C GLY A 117 -4.05 -7.64 21.18
N LYS A 118 -4.90 -6.63 21.37
CA LYS A 118 -6.38 -6.77 21.41
C LYS A 118 -7.10 -5.70 20.60
N GLY A 119 -6.39 -5.10 19.66
CA GLY A 119 -6.88 -4.00 18.83
C GLY A 119 -7.05 -2.67 19.59
N HIS A 120 -6.44 -2.50 20.77
CA HIS A 120 -6.48 -1.24 21.51
C HIS A 120 -5.22 -0.41 21.31
N PHE A 121 -5.32 0.58 20.43
CA PHE A 121 -4.19 1.43 20.05
C PHE A 121 -4.06 2.66 20.96
N ARG A 122 -2.86 2.85 21.51
CA ARG A 122 -2.50 4.01 22.34
C ARG A 122 -1.39 4.82 21.68
N LEU A 123 -1.60 6.14 21.57
CA LEU A 123 -0.57 7.06 21.08
C LEU A 123 0.67 6.99 21.98
N VAL A 124 1.82 6.70 21.40
CA VAL A 124 3.11 6.65 22.12
C VAL A 124 4.05 7.78 21.75
N GLY A 125 3.90 8.35 20.55
CA GLY A 125 4.75 9.45 20.12
C GLY A 125 4.40 9.95 18.72
N THR A 126 5.26 10.85 18.26
CA THR A 126 5.24 11.39 16.91
C THR A 126 6.63 11.25 16.29
N PHE A 127 6.69 11.35 14.96
CA PHE A 127 7.95 11.37 14.21
C PHE A 127 7.99 12.53 13.23
N GLY A 128 9.19 12.97 12.87
CA GLY A 128 9.38 14.04 11.90
C GLY A 128 8.77 15.39 12.33
N ASP A 129 8.28 16.14 11.35
CA ASP A 129 7.73 17.50 11.52
C ASP A 129 6.27 17.55 11.04
N SER A 130 5.37 18.16 11.81
CA SER A 130 3.94 18.29 11.50
C SER A 130 3.66 19.07 10.20
N GLU A 131 4.60 19.89 9.73
CA GLU A 131 4.49 20.65 8.48
C GLU A 131 4.91 19.87 7.22
N TRP A 132 5.45 18.65 7.37
CA TRP A 132 5.73 17.80 6.21
C TRP A 132 4.44 17.41 5.46
N PRO A 133 4.39 17.56 4.13
CA PRO A 133 3.23 17.18 3.33
C PRO A 133 3.26 15.67 2.99
N THR A 134 3.25 14.84 4.03
CA THR A 134 3.39 13.39 3.93
C THR A 134 2.19 12.78 3.22
N ARG A 135 2.48 11.96 2.22
CA ARG A 135 1.46 11.28 1.38
C ARG A 135 1.45 9.78 1.56
N ASN A 136 2.52 9.22 2.09
CA ASN A 136 2.62 7.81 2.40
C ASN A 136 3.82 7.60 3.33
N VAL A 137 3.75 6.50 4.07
CA VAL A 137 4.83 5.97 4.88
C VAL A 137 4.89 4.48 4.59
N THR A 138 6.10 3.98 4.44
CA THR A 138 6.41 2.57 4.32
C THR A 138 7.26 2.21 5.52
N VAL A 139 7.10 1.01 6.06
CA VAL A 139 7.84 0.56 7.25
C VAL A 139 8.65 -0.67 6.85
N ALA A 140 9.96 -0.66 7.13
CA ALA A 140 10.87 -1.76 6.81
C ALA A 140 12.12 -1.70 7.69
N ASP A 141 12.69 -2.85 8.03
CA ASP A 141 13.99 -2.93 8.69
C ASP A 141 15.11 -2.61 7.69
N LEU A 142 15.68 -1.41 7.79
CA LEU A 142 16.71 -0.94 6.86
C LEU A 142 18.12 -1.21 7.41
N ASN A 143 18.27 -1.42 8.71
CA ASN A 143 19.57 -1.50 9.36
C ASN A 143 19.88 -2.89 9.96
N GLY A 144 18.93 -3.82 9.89
CA GLY A 144 19.09 -5.22 10.29
C GLY A 144 19.02 -5.45 11.80
N ASP A 145 18.40 -4.56 12.56
CA ASP A 145 18.21 -4.70 14.01
C ASP A 145 16.87 -5.34 14.41
N GLU A 146 16.09 -5.82 13.43
CA GLU A 146 14.75 -6.39 13.61
C GLU A 146 13.76 -5.37 14.20
N ARG A 147 14.02 -4.05 14.06
CA ARG A 147 13.10 -2.97 14.46
C ARG A 147 12.94 -2.02 13.29
N PRO A 148 11.77 -2.00 12.64
CA PRO A 148 11.68 -1.35 11.36
C PRO A 148 11.70 0.19 11.45
N GLU A 149 12.31 0.78 10.44
CA GLU A 149 12.36 2.21 10.16
C GLU A 149 11.07 2.71 9.51
N ILE A 150 10.82 4.01 9.61
CA ILE A 150 9.75 4.68 8.85
C ILE A 150 10.36 5.41 7.65
N ILE A 151 9.96 5.02 6.44
CA ILE A 151 10.29 5.70 5.19
C ILE A 151 9.16 6.67 4.83
N VAL A 152 9.47 7.96 4.72
CA VAL A 152 8.49 9.04 4.54
C VAL A 152 8.52 9.57 3.10
N ALA A 153 7.38 9.45 2.41
CA ALA A 153 7.18 10.04 1.09
C ALA A 153 6.41 11.37 1.17
N ASN A 154 7.07 12.46 0.79
CA ASN A 154 6.51 13.81 0.85
C ASN A 154 6.25 14.38 -0.53
N ARG A 155 5.10 15.06 -0.65
CA ARG A 155 4.73 15.79 -1.87
C ARG A 155 4.68 17.28 -1.59
N GLY A 156 5.80 17.96 -1.87
CA GLY A 156 6.04 19.36 -1.52
C GLY A 156 5.07 20.39 -2.11
N GLY A 157 4.41 20.08 -3.23
CA GLY A 157 3.52 21.02 -3.90
C GLY A 157 4.23 22.36 -4.22
N PRO A 158 3.52 23.50 -4.20
CA PRO A 158 4.10 24.81 -4.51
C PRO A 158 5.16 25.30 -3.50
N ASP A 159 5.16 24.77 -2.29
CA ASP A 159 6.01 25.23 -1.18
C ASP A 159 7.36 24.51 -1.14
N ASN A 160 7.62 23.61 -2.09
CA ASN A 160 8.86 22.86 -2.27
C ASN A 160 9.33 22.08 -1.02
N LEU A 161 8.39 21.67 -0.16
CA LEU A 161 8.63 20.78 0.98
C LEU A 161 8.60 19.30 0.54
N SER A 162 9.40 18.96 -0.47
CA SER A 162 9.37 17.65 -1.15
C SER A 162 10.41 16.65 -0.66
N ALA A 163 11.24 17.04 0.32
CA ALA A 163 12.25 16.13 0.85
C ALA A 163 11.60 14.88 1.45
N ASN A 164 12.08 13.70 1.07
CA ASN A 164 11.73 12.42 1.66
C ASN A 164 12.72 12.08 2.77
N TYR A 165 12.29 11.28 3.74
CA TYR A 165 13.09 10.99 4.94
C TYR A 165 13.07 9.50 5.29
N VAL A 166 14.08 9.08 6.02
CA VAL A 166 14.08 7.83 6.79
C VAL A 166 14.16 8.21 8.27
N CYS A 167 13.17 7.80 9.06
CA CYS A 167 13.14 7.99 10.49
C CYS A 167 13.55 6.70 11.19
N PHE A 168 14.64 6.77 11.96
CA PHE A 168 15.27 5.62 12.61
C PHE A 168 14.62 5.28 13.94
N ASN A 169 14.29 4.01 14.11
CA ASN A 169 13.77 3.48 15.36
C ASN A 169 14.92 3.38 16.38
N ASP A 170 14.70 3.76 17.64
CA ASP A 170 15.67 3.57 18.73
C ASP A 170 15.59 2.17 19.36
N SER A 171 15.01 1.23 18.61
CA SER A 171 14.64 -0.14 18.98
C SER A 171 13.53 -0.25 20.04
N THR A 172 12.87 0.86 20.39
CA THR A 172 11.73 0.88 21.34
C THR A 172 10.45 1.45 20.74
N GLY A 173 10.39 1.59 19.40
CA GLY A 173 9.29 2.20 18.66
C GLY A 173 9.25 3.73 18.78
N VAL A 174 10.35 4.35 19.19
CA VAL A 174 10.54 5.81 19.21
C VAL A 174 11.48 6.22 18.10
N PHE A 175 11.17 7.34 17.42
CA PHE A 175 11.86 7.77 16.20
C PHE A 175 12.54 9.15 16.39
N PRO A 176 13.68 9.23 17.09
CA PRO A 176 14.28 10.50 17.48
C PRO A 176 14.99 11.23 16.34
N ILE A 177 15.35 10.54 15.26
CA ILE A 177 16.14 11.08 14.15
C ILE A 177 15.46 10.72 12.83
N CYS A 178 15.35 11.71 11.94
CA CYS A 178 14.92 11.49 10.56
C CYS A 178 15.96 12.11 9.62
N ASP A 179 16.62 11.28 8.83
CA ASP A 179 17.61 11.70 7.85
C ASP A 179 16.98 11.95 6.48
N VAL A 180 17.51 12.92 5.75
CA VAL A 180 17.05 13.22 4.40
C VAL A 180 17.48 12.11 3.45
N LEU A 181 16.52 11.45 2.82
CA LEU A 181 16.74 10.43 1.80
C LEU A 181 16.95 11.06 0.42
N SER A 182 16.05 11.97 0.04
CA SER A 182 16.07 12.62 -1.28
C SER A 182 15.27 13.93 -1.25
N GLY A 183 15.53 14.83 -2.20
CA GLY A 183 14.84 16.13 -2.30
C GLY A 183 13.58 16.12 -3.17
N GLU A 184 13.37 15.06 -3.95
CA GLU A 184 12.37 15.04 -5.02
C GLU A 184 10.98 14.61 -4.55
N SER A 185 9.95 15.19 -5.15
CA SER A 185 8.55 14.93 -4.76
C SER A 185 8.15 13.48 -5.02
N ALA A 186 7.68 12.78 -3.98
CA ALA A 186 7.14 11.42 -4.06
C ALA A 186 5.74 11.35 -3.46
N THR A 187 4.95 10.35 -3.88
CA THR A 187 3.66 10.04 -3.22
C THR A 187 3.63 8.68 -2.55
N THR A 188 4.67 7.89 -2.75
CA THR A 188 4.94 6.60 -2.11
C THR A 188 6.40 6.26 -2.38
N ILE A 189 7.02 5.46 -1.51
CA ILE A 189 8.34 4.87 -1.71
C ILE A 189 8.19 3.40 -1.39
N ALA A 190 8.60 2.52 -2.32
CA ALA A 190 8.51 1.09 -2.10
C ALA A 190 9.83 0.56 -1.54
N ALA A 191 9.74 -0.40 -0.63
CA ALA A 191 10.88 -1.00 0.07
C ALA A 191 10.91 -2.51 -0.20
N GLY A 192 12.06 -3.05 -0.57
CA GLY A 192 12.27 -4.47 -0.81
C GLY A 192 13.67 -4.74 -1.36
N ASP A 193 14.13 -5.99 -1.29
CA ASP A 193 15.41 -6.40 -1.89
C ASP A 193 15.30 -6.38 -3.42
N LEU A 194 15.86 -5.35 -4.04
CA LEU A 194 15.81 -5.12 -5.49
C LEU A 194 17.16 -5.42 -6.16
N THR A 195 18.17 -5.77 -5.36
CA THR A 195 19.51 -6.14 -5.84
C THR A 195 19.84 -7.61 -5.62
N GLY A 196 19.02 -8.35 -4.87
CA GLY A 196 19.23 -9.76 -4.52
C GLY A 196 20.34 -9.99 -3.51
N ASP A 197 20.76 -8.95 -2.78
CA ASP A 197 21.86 -9.03 -1.82
C ASP A 197 21.40 -9.30 -0.36
N GLY A 198 20.09 -9.36 -0.16
CA GLY A 198 19.45 -9.62 1.13
C GLY A 198 19.18 -8.38 1.97
N PHE A 199 19.48 -7.17 1.48
CA PHE A 199 19.15 -5.91 2.15
C PHE A 199 17.93 -5.23 1.51
N VAL A 200 17.18 -4.49 2.33
CA VAL A 200 16.00 -3.76 1.85
C VAL A 200 16.46 -2.49 1.13
N ASP A 201 16.26 -2.45 -0.19
CA ASP A 201 16.48 -1.29 -1.04
C ASP A 201 15.21 -0.41 -1.12
N LEU A 202 15.36 0.82 -1.63
CA LEU A 202 14.24 1.76 -1.79
C LEU A 202 14.06 2.19 -3.24
N PHE A 203 12.90 1.92 -3.83
CA PHE A 203 12.49 2.57 -5.07
C PHE A 203 11.76 3.88 -4.77
N VAL A 204 12.39 4.99 -5.15
CA VAL A 204 11.90 6.36 -4.95
C VAL A 204 11.38 6.92 -6.28
N PRO A 205 10.06 6.95 -6.50
CA PRO A 205 9.47 7.49 -7.70
C PRO A 205 9.47 9.02 -7.71
N HIS A 206 9.58 9.61 -8.90
CA HIS A 206 9.38 11.04 -9.06
C HIS A 206 7.94 11.36 -9.46
N ARG A 207 7.21 12.09 -8.61
CA ARG A 207 5.79 12.38 -8.83
C ARG A 207 5.54 13.51 -9.82
N ASP A 208 6.25 14.63 -9.66
CA ASP A 208 5.88 15.89 -10.32
C ASP A 208 6.80 16.22 -11.52
N GLY A 209 7.30 15.21 -12.24
CA GLY A 209 8.11 15.38 -13.45
C GLY A 209 9.61 15.26 -13.22
N GLY A 210 10.16 14.05 -13.27
CA GLY A 210 11.61 13.81 -13.12
C GLY A 210 12.01 12.34 -13.22
N GLN A 211 13.27 12.05 -12.93
CA GLN A 211 13.83 10.69 -12.94
C GLN A 211 13.49 9.97 -11.63
N SER A 212 12.98 8.74 -11.70
CA SER A 212 12.86 7.85 -10.54
C SER A 212 14.18 7.14 -10.28
N TYR A 213 14.44 6.79 -9.03
CA TYR A 213 15.71 6.17 -8.62
C TYR A 213 15.46 4.93 -7.75
N LEU A 214 16.32 3.93 -7.92
CA LEU A 214 16.58 2.89 -6.94
C LEU A 214 17.72 3.37 -6.04
N PHE A 215 17.50 3.41 -4.73
CA PHE A 215 18.51 3.66 -3.70
C PHE A 215 18.92 2.32 -3.11
N VAL A 216 20.20 1.97 -3.23
CA VAL A 216 20.75 0.69 -2.77
C VAL A 216 21.21 0.82 -1.33
N ASN A 217 20.77 -0.09 -0.47
CA ASN A 217 21.06 -0.07 0.95
C ASN A 217 22.41 -0.75 1.25
N ASP A 218 23.21 -0.15 2.13
CA ASP A 218 24.48 -0.74 2.61
C ASP A 218 24.30 -1.79 3.74
N GLY A 219 23.05 -2.12 4.06
CA GLY A 219 22.66 -3.03 5.14
C GLY A 219 22.69 -2.38 6.53
N LYS A 220 22.87 -1.06 6.62
CA LYS A 220 22.88 -0.27 7.86
C LYS A 220 21.98 0.95 7.77
N GLY A 221 21.11 1.00 6.77
CA GLY A 221 20.24 2.13 6.46
C GLY A 221 20.93 3.28 5.70
N GLY A 222 22.12 3.05 5.14
CA GLY A 222 22.83 4.00 4.30
C GLY A 222 22.54 3.81 2.81
N PHE A 223 22.32 4.91 2.07
CA PHE A 223 21.94 4.90 0.66
C PHE A 223 22.86 5.75 -0.22
N ASP A 224 24.17 5.50 -0.18
CA ASP A 224 25.17 6.25 -0.95
C ASP A 224 25.16 5.91 -2.46
N GLU A 225 24.61 4.75 -2.83
CA GLU A 225 24.49 4.28 -4.21
C GLU A 225 23.05 4.41 -4.71
N GLN A 226 22.88 4.95 -5.92
CA GLN A 226 21.57 5.06 -6.56
C GLN A 226 21.65 4.86 -8.08
N HIS A 227 20.60 4.26 -8.65
CA HIS A 227 20.47 3.96 -10.07
C HIS A 227 19.19 4.57 -10.65
N SER A 228 19.29 5.17 -11.83
CA SER A 228 18.11 5.68 -12.54
C SER A 228 17.25 4.53 -13.04
N VAL A 229 15.95 4.56 -12.74
CA VAL A 229 14.98 3.57 -13.22
C VAL A 229 13.94 4.23 -14.12
N GLY A 230 13.85 3.76 -15.35
CA GLY A 230 12.92 4.29 -16.36
C GLY A 230 13.31 5.66 -16.93
N PRO A 231 12.37 6.35 -17.60
CA PRO A 231 12.65 7.60 -18.31
C PRO A 231 13.09 8.75 -17.38
N SER A 232 13.84 9.71 -17.92
CA SER A 232 14.30 10.89 -17.16
C SER A 232 13.19 11.89 -16.78
N ARG A 233 11.96 11.66 -17.24
CA ARG A 233 10.78 12.48 -16.95
C ARG A 233 9.56 11.58 -16.80
N THR A 234 9.25 11.22 -15.57
CA THR A 234 8.09 10.43 -15.17
C THR A 234 7.11 11.27 -14.35
N ALA A 235 5.92 10.74 -14.12
CA ALA A 235 4.96 11.29 -13.18
C ALA A 235 4.32 10.12 -12.40
N THR A 236 5.12 9.44 -11.60
CA THR A 236 4.71 8.19 -10.94
C THR A 236 3.88 8.48 -9.70
N ARG A 237 2.68 7.88 -9.62
CA ARG A 237 1.70 8.14 -8.55
C ARG A 237 1.58 7.03 -7.53
N ALA A 238 1.73 5.79 -7.96
CA ALA A 238 1.64 4.59 -7.15
C ALA A 238 2.76 3.65 -7.56
N VAL A 239 3.20 2.82 -6.61
CA VAL A 239 4.21 1.79 -6.81
C VAL A 239 3.77 0.57 -6.03
N ALA A 240 4.03 -0.61 -6.56
CA ALA A 240 4.10 -1.84 -5.77
C ALA A 240 5.27 -2.70 -6.29
N LEU A 241 5.73 -3.61 -5.44
CA LEU A 241 6.76 -4.59 -5.76
C LEU A 241 6.15 -5.99 -5.73
N GLY A 242 6.69 -6.90 -6.54
CA GLY A 242 6.33 -8.31 -6.53
C GLY A 242 7.07 -9.07 -7.62
N ASP A 243 7.31 -10.35 -7.42
CA ASP A 243 7.85 -11.24 -8.46
C ASP A 243 6.75 -11.53 -9.48
N LEU A 244 6.87 -10.97 -10.69
CA LEU A 244 5.85 -11.07 -11.74
C LEU A 244 6.29 -11.96 -12.90
N ASP A 245 7.52 -12.46 -12.93
CA ASP A 245 8.01 -13.41 -13.94
C ASP A 245 8.55 -14.74 -13.35
N SER A 246 8.32 -14.95 -12.06
CA SER A 246 8.64 -16.17 -11.29
C SER A 246 10.14 -16.48 -11.23
N ASP A 247 10.99 -15.46 -11.26
CA ASP A 247 12.45 -15.62 -11.18
C ASP A 247 13.00 -15.49 -9.74
N GLY A 248 12.15 -15.13 -8.78
CA GLY A 248 12.47 -14.96 -7.37
C GLY A 248 12.97 -13.56 -7.00
N LEU A 249 13.00 -12.62 -7.95
CA LEU A 249 13.37 -11.22 -7.72
C LEU A 249 12.12 -10.34 -7.68
N LEU A 250 12.17 -9.27 -6.90
CA LEU A 250 11.09 -8.28 -6.89
C LEU A 250 11.17 -7.41 -8.14
N ASP A 251 10.07 -7.37 -8.91
CA ASP A 251 9.85 -6.43 -10.00
C ASP A 251 9.20 -5.14 -9.50
N ILE A 252 9.23 -4.10 -10.33
CA ILE A 252 8.62 -2.81 -10.02
C ILE A 252 7.44 -2.57 -10.96
N ILE A 253 6.26 -2.33 -10.38
CA ILE A 253 5.13 -1.76 -11.11
C ILE A 253 4.84 -0.34 -10.66
N VAL A 254 4.54 0.53 -11.64
CA VAL A 254 4.24 1.94 -11.39
C VAL A 254 2.96 2.39 -12.07
N GLY A 255 2.20 3.24 -11.38
CA GLY A 255 1.11 4.00 -11.96
C GLY A 255 1.66 5.18 -12.76
N ASP A 256 1.58 5.10 -14.08
CA ASP A 256 2.14 6.13 -14.96
C ASP A 256 1.19 7.31 -15.14
N GLY A 257 1.55 8.47 -14.59
CA GLY A 257 0.81 9.71 -14.75
C GLY A 257 0.97 10.41 -16.10
N VAL A 258 1.90 9.99 -16.96
CA VAL A 258 2.15 10.60 -18.28
C VAL A 258 1.23 10.01 -19.34
N GLU A 259 1.28 8.70 -19.57
CA GLU A 259 0.43 8.03 -20.57
C GLU A 259 -0.85 7.45 -19.96
N GLY A 260 -0.94 7.35 -18.62
CA GLY A 260 -1.98 6.61 -17.91
C GLY A 260 -1.74 5.10 -17.97
N GLY A 261 -2.29 4.37 -17.00
CA GLY A 261 -2.15 2.91 -16.88
C GLY A 261 -0.96 2.50 -15.99
N VAL A 262 -0.61 1.21 -16.08
CA VAL A 262 0.43 0.57 -15.26
C VAL A 262 1.61 0.19 -16.14
N ARG A 263 2.82 0.57 -15.73
CA ARG A 263 4.06 0.09 -16.35
C ARG A 263 4.77 -0.89 -15.43
N LEU A 264 5.38 -1.89 -16.05
CA LEU A 264 6.19 -2.93 -15.42
C LEU A 264 7.66 -2.78 -15.80
N TYR A 265 8.54 -2.91 -14.82
CA TYR A 265 9.98 -3.03 -14.94
C TYR A 265 10.40 -4.38 -14.35
N ILE A 266 10.77 -5.32 -15.22
CA ILE A 266 11.31 -6.62 -14.81
C ILE A 266 12.73 -6.44 -14.30
N ASN A 267 13.02 -6.93 -13.10
CA ASN A 267 14.31 -6.84 -12.44
C ASN A 267 15.30 -7.86 -13.01
N ARG A 268 16.60 -7.56 -12.95
CA ARG A 268 17.69 -8.45 -13.36
C ARG A 268 18.59 -8.88 -12.21
N GLY A 269 18.34 -8.36 -11.00
CA GLY A 269 19.06 -8.72 -9.77
C GLY A 269 20.45 -8.07 -9.68
N ASP A 270 20.69 -7.00 -10.42
CA ASP A 270 21.96 -6.26 -10.40
C ASP A 270 21.73 -4.74 -10.44
N ALA A 271 20.64 -4.29 -9.81
CA ALA A 271 20.12 -2.91 -9.86
C ALA A 271 19.75 -2.43 -11.27
N SER A 272 19.66 -3.34 -12.26
CA SER A 272 19.21 -3.05 -13.62
C SER A 272 17.87 -3.69 -13.94
N PHE A 273 17.16 -3.08 -14.89
CA PHE A 273 15.80 -3.48 -15.26
C PHE A 273 15.70 -3.63 -16.79
N GLU A 274 14.78 -4.47 -17.23
CA GLU A 274 14.40 -4.55 -18.64
C GLU A 274 13.79 -3.24 -19.16
N GLU A 275 13.63 -3.16 -20.49
CA GLU A 275 12.80 -2.09 -21.06
C GLU A 275 11.37 -2.20 -20.53
N SER A 276 10.88 -1.10 -19.96
CA SER A 276 9.56 -1.06 -19.35
C SER A 276 8.45 -1.33 -20.36
N ARG A 277 7.38 -1.99 -19.93
CA ARG A 277 6.20 -2.28 -20.76
C ARG A 277 4.93 -1.76 -20.11
N MET A 278 3.97 -1.31 -20.94
CA MET A 278 2.64 -0.91 -20.48
C MET A 278 1.76 -2.15 -20.38
N ILE A 279 1.35 -2.52 -19.16
CA ILE A 279 0.52 -3.71 -18.87
C ILE A 279 -0.92 -3.33 -18.54
N GLY A 280 -1.15 -2.11 -18.05
CA GLY A 280 -2.48 -1.57 -17.76
C GLY A 280 -3.13 -0.86 -18.94
N ALA A 281 -4.42 -0.51 -18.81
CA ALA A 281 -5.12 0.28 -19.80
C ALA A 281 -4.59 1.74 -19.84
N ARG A 282 -4.15 2.18 -21.02
CA ARG A 282 -3.70 3.56 -21.24
C ARG A 282 -4.82 4.56 -20.93
N GLY A 283 -4.45 5.70 -20.36
CA GLY A 283 -5.39 6.74 -19.94
C GLY A 283 -6.03 6.54 -18.56
N ASP A 284 -5.90 5.35 -17.96
CA ASP A 284 -6.32 5.14 -16.57
C ASP A 284 -5.48 5.97 -15.61
N ARG A 285 -6.14 6.56 -14.61
CA ARG A 285 -5.48 7.32 -13.55
C ARG A 285 -5.27 6.41 -12.35
N VAL A 286 -4.13 5.73 -12.36
CA VAL A 286 -3.73 4.78 -11.32
C VAL A 286 -3.36 5.51 -10.04
N PHE A 287 -4.07 5.20 -8.97
CA PHE A 287 -3.98 5.85 -7.66
C PHE A 287 -3.44 4.92 -6.57
N ALA A 288 -3.66 3.62 -6.70
CA ALA A 288 -3.11 2.58 -5.83
C ALA A 288 -2.73 1.35 -6.67
N LEU A 289 -1.75 0.59 -6.20
CA LEU A 289 -1.30 -0.67 -6.76
C LEU A 289 -1.04 -1.66 -5.62
N ALA A 290 -1.32 -2.93 -5.86
CA ALA A 290 -0.92 -4.03 -5.00
C ALA A 290 -0.67 -5.27 -5.88
N VAL A 291 0.18 -6.18 -5.39
CA VAL A 291 0.48 -7.46 -6.05
C VAL A 291 0.05 -8.59 -5.13
N ALA A 292 -0.70 -9.56 -5.65
CA ALA A 292 -1.11 -10.77 -4.95
C ALA A 292 -1.65 -11.79 -5.96
N ASP A 293 -1.63 -13.08 -5.62
CA ASP A 293 -2.36 -14.11 -6.36
C ASP A 293 -3.86 -14.00 -6.04
N VAL A 294 -4.65 -13.39 -6.93
CA VAL A 294 -6.08 -13.15 -6.68
C VAL A 294 -7.00 -14.12 -7.43
N ASP A 295 -6.46 -14.93 -8.34
CA ASP A 295 -7.21 -15.98 -9.01
C ASP A 295 -6.85 -17.41 -8.59
N GLY A 296 -5.82 -17.56 -7.75
CA GLY A 296 -5.41 -18.79 -7.09
C GLY A 296 -4.57 -19.70 -7.99
N ASP A 297 -3.94 -19.16 -9.04
CA ASP A 297 -3.10 -19.93 -9.96
C ASP A 297 -1.62 -20.01 -9.56
N GLY A 298 -1.24 -19.27 -8.51
CA GLY A 298 0.10 -19.23 -7.93
C GLY A 298 0.99 -18.11 -8.48
N ASP A 299 0.51 -17.32 -9.45
CA ASP A 299 1.24 -16.22 -10.05
C ASP A 299 0.82 -14.87 -9.44
N GLY A 300 1.76 -13.93 -9.31
CA GLY A 300 1.43 -12.59 -8.81
C GLY A 300 0.59 -11.80 -9.82
N ASP A 301 -0.63 -11.42 -9.43
CA ASP A 301 -1.50 -10.53 -10.19
C ASP A 301 -1.38 -9.07 -9.73
N VAL A 302 -1.77 -8.13 -10.59
CA VAL A 302 -1.75 -6.70 -10.23
C VAL A 302 -3.16 -6.17 -10.00
N VAL A 303 -3.45 -5.74 -8.78
CA VAL A 303 -4.68 -5.02 -8.43
C VAL A 303 -4.45 -3.51 -8.54
N VAL A 304 -5.31 -2.86 -9.32
CA VAL A 304 -5.19 -1.46 -9.73
C VAL A 304 -6.35 -0.65 -9.17
N GLY A 305 -6.02 0.28 -8.28
CA GLY A 305 -6.93 1.30 -7.80
C GLY A 305 -6.92 2.50 -8.74
N ASN A 306 -8.08 2.87 -9.28
CA ASN A 306 -8.19 3.98 -10.23
C ASN A 306 -8.99 5.16 -9.67
N SER A 307 -8.78 6.33 -10.27
CA SER A 307 -9.64 7.50 -10.11
C SER A 307 -10.43 7.78 -11.38
N LYS A 308 -11.76 7.91 -11.24
CA LYS A 308 -12.70 8.18 -12.35
C LYS A 308 -12.76 7.06 -13.41
N ALA A 309 -12.31 5.87 -13.05
CA ALA A 309 -12.46 4.64 -13.80
C ALA A 309 -12.62 3.49 -12.79
N PRO A 310 -13.25 2.36 -13.18
CA PRO A 310 -13.27 1.19 -12.34
C PRO A 310 -11.86 0.75 -11.93
N GLY A 311 -11.73 0.24 -10.71
CA GLY A 311 -10.59 -0.59 -10.33
C GLY A 311 -10.44 -1.76 -11.29
N ALA A 312 -9.22 -2.24 -11.47
CA ALA A 312 -8.90 -3.33 -12.37
C ALA A 312 -8.02 -4.38 -11.71
N ILE A 313 -8.12 -5.62 -12.17
CA ILE A 313 -7.15 -6.69 -11.91
C ILE A 313 -6.49 -6.99 -13.24
N LEU A 314 -5.17 -7.08 -13.25
CA LEU A 314 -4.37 -7.56 -14.37
C LEU A 314 -3.88 -8.94 -13.99
N SER A 315 -4.61 -9.98 -14.40
CA SER A 315 -4.21 -11.35 -14.11
C SER A 315 -3.01 -11.74 -14.94
N ASN A 316 -1.93 -12.14 -14.30
CA ASN A 316 -0.67 -12.55 -14.91
C ASN A 316 -0.77 -14.01 -15.38
N ASP A 317 0.17 -14.47 -16.20
CA ASP A 317 0.32 -15.90 -16.54
C ASP A 317 1.67 -16.45 -16.05
N GLY A 318 2.21 -15.81 -15.01
CA GLY A 318 3.50 -16.11 -14.40
C GLY A 318 4.71 -15.68 -15.21
N SER A 319 4.52 -15.19 -16.44
CA SER A 319 5.63 -14.83 -17.33
C SER A 319 6.07 -13.37 -17.25
N GLY A 320 5.28 -12.51 -16.61
CA GLY A 320 5.49 -11.05 -16.61
C GLY A 320 5.27 -10.40 -17.98
N HIS A 321 4.86 -11.16 -19.00
CA HIS A 321 4.68 -10.68 -20.37
C HIS A 321 3.22 -10.55 -20.79
N ARG A 322 2.31 -11.31 -20.19
CA ARG A 322 0.91 -11.36 -20.61
C ARG A 322 -0.01 -11.16 -19.43
N PHE A 323 -0.87 -10.16 -19.56
CA PHE A 323 -1.86 -9.82 -18.55
C PHE A 323 -3.26 -9.82 -19.16
N THR A 324 -4.24 -10.31 -18.39
CA THR A 324 -5.66 -10.23 -18.72
C THR A 324 -6.33 -9.21 -17.81
N LEU A 325 -6.86 -8.14 -18.41
CA LEU A 325 -7.49 -7.05 -17.65
C LEU A 325 -8.97 -7.34 -17.37
N THR A 326 -9.34 -7.32 -16.09
CA THR A 326 -10.72 -7.41 -15.59
C THR A 326 -11.06 -6.17 -14.76
N ARG A 327 -12.27 -5.60 -14.88
CA ARG A 327 -12.71 -4.43 -14.08
C ARG A 327 -13.60 -4.89 -12.93
N PHE A 328 -13.43 -4.33 -11.74
CA PHE A 328 -14.12 -4.82 -10.53
C PHE A 328 -14.89 -3.81 -9.68
N SER A 329 -14.70 -2.50 -9.90
CA SER A 329 -15.46 -1.49 -9.15
C SER A 329 -16.48 -0.73 -10.02
N ASP A 330 -17.32 0.06 -9.38
CA ASP A 330 -18.41 0.86 -9.96
C ASP A 330 -17.95 2.20 -10.58
N ALA A 331 -16.63 2.47 -10.60
CA ALA A 331 -16.03 3.76 -11.00
C ALA A 331 -16.39 4.96 -10.11
N GLU A 332 -17.15 4.76 -9.03
CA GLU A 332 -17.51 5.83 -8.11
C GLU A 332 -16.36 6.11 -7.14
N GLY A 333 -16.16 7.40 -6.84
CA GLY A 333 -15.02 7.83 -6.04
C GLY A 333 -13.66 7.48 -6.68
N ALA A 334 -12.61 7.51 -5.87
CA ALA A 334 -11.27 7.10 -6.26
C ALA A 334 -10.74 6.06 -5.29
N VAL A 335 -10.20 4.96 -5.79
CA VAL A 335 -9.51 3.96 -4.98
C VAL A 335 -8.09 4.46 -4.70
N TYR A 336 -7.87 4.96 -3.48
CA TYR A 336 -6.60 5.58 -3.07
C TYR A 336 -5.68 4.64 -2.32
N GLY A 337 -6.21 3.57 -1.72
CA GLY A 337 -5.43 2.48 -1.17
C GLY A 337 -6.09 1.14 -1.39
N LEU A 338 -5.27 0.10 -1.32
CA LEU A 338 -5.64 -1.30 -1.49
C LEU A 338 -4.91 -2.10 -0.42
N ALA A 339 -5.62 -3.03 0.20
CA ALA A 339 -5.02 -4.13 0.94
C ALA A 339 -5.60 -5.44 0.42
N ILE A 340 -4.78 -6.50 0.41
CA ILE A 340 -5.15 -7.81 -0.11
C ILE A 340 -4.78 -8.85 0.93
N GLY A 341 -5.68 -9.78 1.20
CA GLY A 341 -5.50 -10.88 2.12
C GLY A 341 -6.77 -11.73 2.20
N ASP A 342 -6.64 -12.99 2.61
CA ASP A 342 -7.80 -13.86 2.85
C ASP A 342 -8.43 -13.49 4.19
N VAL A 343 -9.50 -12.68 4.17
CA VAL A 343 -10.16 -12.19 5.38
C VAL A 343 -11.23 -13.14 5.89
N ASN A 344 -11.49 -14.25 5.19
CA ASN A 344 -12.54 -15.19 5.58
C ASN A 344 -12.05 -16.65 5.72
N GLY A 345 -10.75 -16.87 5.52
CA GLY A 345 -10.08 -18.15 5.70
C GLY A 345 -10.45 -19.21 4.65
N ASP A 346 -10.99 -18.83 3.48
CA ASP A 346 -11.37 -19.78 2.43
C ASP A 346 -10.23 -20.11 1.45
N GLY A 347 -9.08 -19.46 1.59
CA GLY A 347 -7.90 -19.63 0.76
C GLY A 347 -7.91 -18.80 -0.53
N VAL A 348 -8.89 -17.91 -0.71
CA VAL A 348 -8.94 -16.95 -1.82
C VAL A 348 -8.61 -15.55 -1.29
N ALA A 349 -7.75 -14.82 -1.99
CA ALA A 349 -7.42 -13.47 -1.60
C ALA A 349 -8.63 -12.52 -1.76
N ASP A 350 -8.93 -11.75 -0.72
CA ASP A 350 -9.94 -10.70 -0.73
C ASP A 350 -9.29 -9.32 -0.95
N ILE A 351 -10.05 -8.37 -1.48
CA ILE A 351 -9.54 -7.02 -1.81
C ILE A 351 -10.28 -5.97 -0.98
N VAL A 352 -9.56 -5.24 -0.13
CA VAL A 352 -10.07 -4.05 0.56
C VAL A 352 -9.71 -2.81 -0.24
N ALA A 353 -10.71 -2.04 -0.66
CA ALA A 353 -10.54 -0.78 -1.36
C ALA A 353 -10.83 0.41 -0.43
N GLY A 354 -9.77 1.15 -0.10
CA GLY A 354 -9.85 2.46 0.53
C GLY A 354 -10.25 3.52 -0.50
N ARG A 355 -11.47 4.05 -0.38
CA ARG A 355 -12.12 4.90 -1.37
C ARG A 355 -12.32 6.32 -0.85
N SER A 356 -12.08 7.29 -1.72
CA SER A 356 -12.42 8.69 -1.50
C SER A 356 -13.66 9.07 -2.29
N ASP A 357 -14.60 9.77 -1.65
CA ASP A 357 -15.88 10.21 -2.24
C ASP A 357 -16.83 9.05 -2.61
N ALA A 358 -16.59 7.86 -2.05
CA ALA A 358 -17.44 6.67 -2.12
C ALA A 358 -17.16 5.79 -0.88
N PRO A 359 -18.12 4.96 -0.42
CA PRO A 359 -17.89 4.06 0.71
C PRO A 359 -16.75 3.09 0.43
N ASN A 360 -15.86 2.88 1.40
CA ASN A 360 -14.88 1.80 1.39
C ASN A 360 -15.57 0.46 1.13
N THR A 361 -14.92 -0.40 0.34
CA THR A 361 -15.55 -1.63 -0.14
C THR A 361 -14.57 -2.78 0.01
N LEU A 362 -15.04 -3.87 0.61
CA LEU A 362 -14.39 -5.17 0.60
C LEU A 362 -14.97 -5.99 -0.55
N TYR A 363 -14.12 -6.55 -1.39
CA TYR A 363 -14.48 -7.53 -2.39
C TYR A 363 -14.06 -8.90 -1.87
N LEU A 364 -15.04 -9.63 -1.36
CA LEU A 364 -14.86 -10.97 -0.83
C LEU A 364 -14.85 -11.98 -1.97
N GLY A 365 -13.73 -12.68 -2.16
CA GLY A 365 -13.61 -13.89 -2.94
C GLY A 365 -14.60 -14.94 -2.45
N CYS A 366 -15.04 -15.78 -3.37
CA CYS A 366 -16.00 -16.84 -3.09
C CYS A 366 -15.58 -18.09 -3.85
N CYS A 367 -15.32 -19.16 -3.08
CA CYS A 367 -15.16 -20.52 -3.59
C CYS A 367 -16.42 -21.11 -4.25
#